data_AF-A0A7S3E8V0-F1
#
_entry.id   AF-A0A7S3E8V0-F1
#
_cell.length_a   1.000
_cell.length_b   1.000
_cell.length_c   1.000
_cell.angle_alpha   90.00
_cell.angle_beta   90.00
_cell.angle_gamma   90.00
#
_symmetry.space_group_name_H-M   'P 1'
#
loop_
_entity.id
_entity.type
_entity.pdbx_description
1 polymer ?
#
loop_
_entity_poly.entity_id
_entity_poly.type
_entity_poly.pdbx_seq_one_letter_code
_entity_poly.pdbx_strand_id
1 'polypeptide(L)'
;MVTAIYFIFVTASTVGYGDLVPSTVLSQVFLILFLMLLVYLVGGKAASVVDANSNHQLGDAAYKSGWLGREHVVVMGNHGASEFQALYDCFFADPCEAETTMVLLGPWLTWKEIHWDRLQSDSNHVVKFVRGSAALEHDLRRSSIRSADAIFAICNAKGSNSLAFDAAGTLSLLSLRERVPNIPCFATCTLVDSFEHLTEAFTKHARELMYNEDLTAREKRVAGLKRAARRFKTGYISGEDAEVDIVKSRKANRWGIACTEKRIAALLALNVRFPGAATLVTDIIGEVSNTMVLESSEDQQVAKWQKEFGEGRTNSFFLLEVPTWDMEISFANLAAALYEVYGLVLIAFLPRDKDERSTLKEKRMIFADFEAEFIPEHLCLVVGTPSRINAAVSADGDGLRSKLAELSKSPVVLDTSALDAEALTMDRAP
;
A
#
# COMPACT_ATOMS: atom_id res chain seq x y z
N MET A 1 43.15 -29.34 35.96
CA MET A 1 42.46 -28.28 35.20
C MET A 1 41.12 -27.91 35.82
N VAL A 2 40.20 -28.85 36.04
CA VAL A 2 38.86 -28.55 36.58
C VAL A 2 38.90 -27.79 37.92
N THR A 3 39.77 -28.18 38.85
CA THR A 3 39.96 -27.51 40.14
C THR A 3 40.46 -26.07 40.01
N ALA A 4 41.30 -25.79 39.00
CA ALA A 4 41.80 -24.44 38.74
C ALA A 4 40.75 -23.56 38.08
N ILE A 5 39.94 -24.11 37.16
CA ILE A 5 38.79 -23.41 36.55
C ILE A 5 37.76 -23.09 37.63
N TYR A 6 37.46 -24.04 38.52
CA TYR A 6 36.58 -23.84 39.66
C TYR A 6 37.10 -22.74 40.60
N PHE A 7 38.38 -22.79 40.99
CA PHE A 7 39.00 -21.75 41.83
C PHE A 7 38.94 -20.35 41.20
N ILE A 8 39.24 -20.24 39.90
CA ILE A 8 39.15 -18.97 39.17
C ILE A 8 37.69 -18.49 39.12
N PHE A 9 36.72 -19.35 38.86
CA PHE A 9 35.31 -18.97 38.77
C PHE A 9 34.73 -18.53 40.12
N VAL A 10 35.03 -19.23 41.22
CA VAL A 10 34.61 -18.89 42.58
C VAL A 10 35.22 -17.57 43.07
N THR A 11 36.47 -17.33 42.70
CA THR A 11 37.18 -16.10 43.06
C THR A 11 36.73 -14.93 42.18
N ALA A 12 36.51 -15.15 40.88
CA ALA A 12 36.01 -14.15 39.93
C ALA A 12 34.57 -13.71 40.22
N SER A 13 33.73 -14.63 40.71
CA SER A 13 32.36 -14.33 41.16
C SER A 13 32.31 -13.67 42.54
N THR A 14 33.45 -13.40 43.18
CA THR A 14 33.59 -12.81 44.52
C THR A 14 32.94 -13.64 45.64
N VAL A 15 32.63 -14.92 45.39
CA VAL A 15 32.04 -15.83 46.40
C VAL A 15 33.10 -16.27 47.42
N GLY A 16 34.27 -16.71 46.94
CA GLY A 16 35.44 -16.98 47.78
C GLY A 16 35.22 -17.99 48.91
N TYR A 17 34.78 -19.22 48.59
CA TYR A 17 34.53 -20.27 49.59
C TYR A 17 35.72 -20.60 50.51
N GLY A 18 36.96 -20.34 50.07
CA GLY A 18 38.17 -20.58 50.85
C GLY A 18 38.55 -22.07 50.98
N ASP A 19 37.89 -22.93 50.22
CA ASP A 19 38.18 -24.36 50.09
C ASP A 19 39.48 -24.65 49.32
N LEU A 20 39.87 -23.73 48.44
CA LEU A 20 41.13 -23.75 47.71
C LEU A 20 41.86 -22.43 47.92
N VAL A 21 43.11 -22.48 48.39
CA VAL A 21 43.92 -21.31 48.69
C VAL A 21 45.33 -21.49 48.12
N PRO A 22 45.90 -20.47 47.44
CA PRO A 22 47.28 -20.52 46.97
C PRO A 22 48.26 -20.57 48.14
N SER A 23 49.09 -21.62 48.19
CA SER A 23 50.09 -21.83 49.24
C SER A 23 51.45 -21.19 48.94
N THR A 24 51.74 -20.84 47.69
CA THR A 24 53.03 -20.28 47.28
C THR A 24 52.97 -18.76 47.13
N VAL A 25 54.01 -18.06 47.57
CA VAL A 25 54.11 -16.59 47.47
C VAL A 25 53.93 -16.10 46.03
N LEU A 26 54.48 -16.83 45.06
CA LEU A 26 54.35 -16.49 43.63
C LEU A 26 52.88 -16.55 43.15
N SER A 27 52.12 -17.56 43.55
CA SER A 27 50.72 -17.71 43.15
C SER A 27 49.80 -16.71 43.85
N GLN A 28 50.14 -16.30 45.08
CA GLN A 28 49.43 -15.24 45.81
C GLN A 28 49.60 -13.88 45.12
N VAL A 29 50.82 -13.52 44.73
CA VAL A 29 51.09 -12.28 43.97
C VAL A 29 50.39 -12.29 42.62
N PHE A 30 50.42 -13.42 41.91
CA PHE A 30 49.69 -13.60 40.65
C PHE A 30 48.18 -13.40 40.83
N LEU A 31 47.58 -13.98 41.88
CA LEU A 31 46.15 -13.87 42.15
C LEU A 31 45.73 -12.41 42.40
N ILE A 32 46.54 -11.65 43.15
CA ILE A 32 46.28 -10.24 43.44
C ILE A 32 46.27 -9.40 42.14
N LEU A 33 47.26 -9.60 41.28
CA LEU A 33 47.32 -8.91 39.98
C LEU A 33 46.17 -9.33 39.04
N PHE A 34 45.85 -10.63 39.04
CA PHE A 34 44.75 -11.17 38.25
C PHE A 34 43.40 -10.60 38.69
N LEU A 35 43.16 -10.47 39.99
CA LEU A 35 41.94 -9.86 40.54
C LEU A 35 41.83 -8.38 40.17
N MET A 36 42.91 -7.61 40.26
CA MET A 36 42.91 -6.21 39.82
C MET A 36 42.58 -6.08 38.32
N LEU A 37 43.18 -6.92 37.47
CA LEU A 37 42.90 -6.94 36.04
C LEU A 37 41.46 -7.35 35.74
N LEU A 38 40.95 -8.38 36.44
CA LEU A 38 39.59 -8.87 36.29
C LEU A 38 38.57 -7.78 36.65
N VAL A 39 38.74 -7.10 37.78
CA VAL A 39 37.86 -6.01 38.20
C VAL A 39 37.88 -4.85 37.20
N TYR A 40 39.06 -4.49 36.67
CA TYR A 40 39.18 -3.46 35.64
C TYR A 40 38.44 -3.84 34.34
N LEU A 41 38.62 -5.08 33.86
CA LEU A 41 37.98 -5.56 32.63
C LEU A 41 36.47 -5.75 32.79
N VAL A 42 36.03 -6.34 33.90
CA VAL A 42 34.62 -6.60 34.17
C VAL A 42 33.90 -5.29 34.50
N GLY A 43 34.46 -4.41 35.32
CA GLY A 43 33.86 -3.11 35.61
C GLY A 43 33.72 -2.23 34.36
N GLY A 44 34.75 -2.18 33.51
CA GLY A 44 34.73 -1.39 32.28
C GLY A 44 33.82 -1.96 31.19
N LYS A 45 33.71 -3.29 31.06
CA LYS A 45 32.93 -3.94 29.98
C LYS A 45 31.54 -4.40 30.40
N ALA A 46 31.30 -4.73 31.67
CA ALA A 46 29.99 -5.18 32.12
C ALA A 46 28.93 -4.08 31.95
N ALA A 47 29.27 -2.82 32.22
CA ALA A 47 28.37 -1.70 31.95
C ALA A 47 27.95 -1.65 30.47
N SER A 48 28.92 -1.74 29.55
CA SER A 48 28.64 -1.72 28.11
C SER A 48 27.85 -2.93 27.59
N VAL A 49 28.03 -4.11 28.20
CA VAL A 49 27.32 -5.34 27.81
C VAL A 49 25.90 -5.36 28.38
N VAL A 50 25.71 -4.87 29.61
CA VAL A 50 24.39 -4.72 30.22
C VAL A 50 23.59 -3.65 29.48
N ASP A 51 24.19 -2.54 29.10
CA ASP A 51 23.54 -1.50 28.29
C ASP A 51 23.22 -1.97 26.86
N ALA A 52 24.07 -2.81 26.25
CA ALA A 52 23.80 -3.39 24.93
C ALA A 52 22.70 -4.47 24.96
N ASN A 53 22.54 -5.19 26.07
CA ASN A 53 21.54 -6.27 26.20
C ASN A 53 20.20 -5.79 26.79
N SER A 54 20.21 -4.76 27.65
CA SER A 54 18.99 -4.16 28.23
C SER A 54 18.24 -3.26 27.25
N ASN A 55 18.94 -2.76 26.21
CA ASN A 55 18.38 -1.86 25.21
C ASN A 55 17.84 -2.55 23.97
N HIS A 56 17.55 -3.86 23.99
CA HIS A 56 16.87 -4.49 22.85
C HIS A 56 15.44 -3.95 22.75
N GLN A 57 15.31 -2.82 22.06
CA GLN A 57 14.06 -2.12 21.88
C GLN A 57 13.30 -2.77 20.72
N LEU A 58 11.98 -2.65 20.75
CA LEU A 58 11.13 -3.16 19.68
C LEU A 58 11.65 -2.64 18.33
N GLY A 59 11.90 -3.56 17.40
CA GLY A 59 12.35 -3.25 16.04
C GLY A 59 13.86 -3.13 15.81
N ASP A 60 14.71 -3.51 16.78
CA ASP A 60 16.17 -3.56 16.55
C ASP A 60 16.57 -4.72 15.61
N ALA A 61 15.76 -5.76 15.50
CA ALA A 61 15.97 -6.85 14.56
C ALA A 61 15.78 -6.39 13.09
N ALA A 62 16.66 -6.87 12.20
CA ALA A 62 16.48 -6.68 10.76
C ALA A 62 15.39 -7.62 10.23
N TYR A 63 14.56 -7.11 9.33
CA TYR A 63 13.65 -7.92 8.53
C TYR A 63 14.41 -8.57 7.36
N LYS A 64 14.26 -9.89 7.21
CA LYS A 64 14.86 -10.66 6.11
C LYS A 64 13.75 -11.14 5.18
N SER A 65 13.66 -10.53 3.99
CA SER A 65 12.75 -11.00 2.93
C SER A 65 13.13 -12.43 2.52
N GLY A 66 12.15 -13.33 2.42
CA GLY A 66 12.35 -14.67 1.85
C GLY A 66 12.41 -15.86 2.82
N TRP A 67 12.32 -15.67 4.15
CA TRP A 67 12.24 -16.82 5.07
C TRP A 67 10.96 -17.67 4.87
N LEU A 68 9.86 -17.06 4.40
CA LEU A 68 8.63 -17.75 3.99
C LEU A 68 8.35 -17.66 2.48
N GLY A 69 9.18 -16.97 1.70
CA GLY A 69 8.87 -16.65 0.30
C GLY A 69 7.63 -15.77 0.09
N ARG A 70 7.15 -15.09 1.14
CA ARG A 70 6.07 -14.10 1.10
C ARG A 70 6.56 -12.78 0.52
N GLU A 71 5.69 -12.14 -0.24
CA GLU A 71 5.79 -10.76 -0.70
C GLU A 71 5.70 -9.79 0.49
N HIS A 72 6.28 -8.60 0.35
CA HIS A 72 6.27 -7.63 1.44
C HIS A 72 6.22 -6.18 0.95
N VAL A 73 5.53 -5.37 1.73
CA VAL A 73 5.41 -3.92 1.52
C VAL A 73 6.05 -3.18 2.69
N VAL A 74 6.65 -2.03 2.40
CA VAL A 74 7.28 -1.18 3.43
C VAL A 74 6.44 0.07 3.66
N VAL A 75 6.00 0.28 4.89
CA VAL A 75 5.30 1.50 5.31
C VAL A 75 6.27 2.37 6.09
N MET A 76 6.41 3.63 5.69
CA MET A 76 7.33 4.58 6.30
C MET A 76 6.68 5.95 6.54
N GLY A 77 7.39 6.81 7.25
CA GLY A 77 6.94 8.17 7.56
C GLY A 77 6.27 8.26 8.93
N ASN A 78 5.75 9.45 9.24
CA ASN A 78 5.16 9.75 10.53
C ASN A 78 3.65 9.48 10.48
N HIS A 79 3.26 8.24 10.75
CA HIS A 79 1.85 7.82 10.79
C HIS A 79 1.36 7.77 12.24
N GLY A 80 0.13 8.22 12.52
CA GLY A 80 -0.55 7.93 13.79
C GLY A 80 -1.42 6.68 13.69
N ALA A 81 -2.00 6.25 14.82
CA ALA A 81 -2.72 4.97 14.93
C ALA A 81 -3.89 4.87 13.96
N SER A 82 -4.65 5.95 13.83
CA SER A 82 -5.79 6.03 12.91
C SER A 82 -5.37 5.94 11.45
N GLU A 83 -4.29 6.61 11.05
CA GLU A 83 -3.85 6.61 9.66
C GLU A 83 -3.35 5.24 9.23
N PHE A 84 -2.59 4.59 10.10
CA PHE A 84 -2.11 3.25 9.81
C PHE A 84 -3.23 2.23 9.85
N GLN A 85 -4.15 2.30 10.81
CA GLN A 85 -5.28 1.37 10.87
C GLN A 85 -6.12 1.46 9.59
N ALA A 86 -6.39 2.68 9.11
CA ALA A 86 -7.08 2.87 7.84
C ALA A 86 -6.31 2.27 6.65
N LEU A 87 -4.99 2.45 6.59
CA LEU A 87 -4.16 1.80 5.56
C LEU A 87 -4.20 0.27 5.70
N TYR A 88 -4.09 -0.25 6.92
CA TYR A 88 -4.10 -1.68 7.21
C TYR A 88 -5.41 -2.32 6.77
N ASP A 89 -6.54 -1.75 7.19
CA ASP A 89 -7.87 -2.25 6.87
C ASP A 89 -8.12 -2.21 5.36
N CYS A 90 -7.78 -1.11 4.68
CA CYS A 90 -7.94 -1.01 3.23
C CYS A 90 -6.96 -1.90 2.46
N PHE A 91 -5.73 -2.10 2.94
CA PHE A 91 -4.74 -2.91 2.25
C PHE A 91 -5.09 -4.40 2.31
N PHE A 92 -5.52 -4.89 3.48
CA PHE A 92 -5.86 -6.29 3.69
C PHE A 92 -7.33 -6.61 3.36
N ALA A 93 -8.14 -5.63 2.97
CA ALA A 93 -9.47 -5.87 2.40
C ALA A 93 -9.39 -6.66 1.09
N ASP A 94 -8.32 -6.48 0.30
CA ASP A 94 -8.07 -7.27 -0.90
C ASP A 94 -7.58 -8.69 -0.52
N PRO A 95 -8.33 -9.76 -0.84
CA PRO A 95 -7.92 -11.13 -0.55
C PRO A 95 -6.59 -11.52 -1.20
N CYS A 96 -6.20 -10.87 -2.30
CA CYS A 96 -4.90 -11.12 -2.96
C CYS A 96 -3.72 -10.69 -2.11
N GLU A 97 -3.90 -9.74 -1.18
CA GLU A 97 -2.85 -9.20 -0.31
C GLU A 97 -2.83 -9.84 1.08
N ALA A 98 -3.72 -10.81 1.36
CA ALA A 98 -3.87 -11.43 2.67
C ALA A 98 -2.57 -12.08 3.21
N GLU A 99 -1.73 -12.63 2.32
CA GLU A 99 -0.45 -13.26 2.69
C GLU A 99 0.75 -12.30 2.69
N THR A 100 0.56 -11.04 2.28
CA THR A 100 1.62 -10.03 2.16
C THR A 100 2.07 -9.57 3.55
N THR A 101 3.39 -9.49 3.75
CA THR A 101 3.96 -8.98 5.02
C THR A 101 4.07 -7.46 4.99
N MET A 102 3.56 -6.77 6.02
CA MET A 102 3.69 -5.32 6.14
C MET A 102 4.85 -4.96 7.09
N VAL A 103 5.84 -4.22 6.59
CA VAL A 103 7.03 -3.82 7.35
C VAL A 103 6.97 -2.33 7.65
N LEU A 104 6.82 -1.97 8.91
CA LEU A 104 6.87 -0.60 9.41
C LEU A 104 8.32 -0.15 9.59
N LEU A 105 8.72 0.92 8.94
CA LEU A 105 10.03 1.57 9.09
C LEU A 105 9.87 2.96 9.69
N GLY A 106 10.40 3.16 10.89
CA GLY A 106 10.36 4.46 11.57
C GLY A 106 11.24 4.50 12.81
N PRO A 107 11.59 5.69 13.31
CA PRO A 107 12.53 5.84 14.43
C PRO A 107 11.91 5.38 15.77
N TRP A 108 10.58 5.44 15.88
CA TRP A 108 9.75 4.91 16.96
C TRP A 108 8.34 4.67 16.42
N LEU A 109 7.57 3.81 17.09
CA LEU A 109 6.12 3.77 16.90
C LEU A 109 5.52 5.01 17.59
N THR A 110 4.69 5.77 16.90
CA THR A 110 4.06 6.99 17.41
C THR A 110 2.90 6.71 18.36
N TRP A 111 2.42 5.47 18.39
CA TRP A 111 1.27 5.02 19.17
C TRP A 111 1.66 4.13 20.35
N LYS A 112 0.73 3.99 21.30
CA LYS A 112 0.90 3.18 22.52
C LYS A 112 1.02 1.69 22.22
N GLU A 113 1.69 0.96 23.11
CA GLU A 113 1.90 -0.50 23.05
C GLU A 113 0.61 -1.30 22.86
N ILE A 114 -0.51 -0.87 23.43
CA ILE A 114 -1.82 -1.53 23.29
C ILE A 114 -2.25 -1.71 21.83
N HIS A 115 -1.96 -0.72 20.97
CA HIS A 115 -2.27 -0.81 19.54
C HIS A 115 -1.38 -1.83 18.83
N TRP A 116 -0.12 -1.91 19.25
CA TRP A 116 0.83 -2.89 18.73
C TRP A 116 0.46 -4.32 19.13
N ASP A 117 0.09 -4.54 20.39
CA ASP A 117 -0.31 -5.86 20.89
C ASP A 117 -1.55 -6.38 20.18
N ARG A 118 -2.53 -5.50 19.92
CA ARG A 118 -3.72 -5.85 19.12
C ARG A 118 -3.34 -6.28 17.71
N LEU A 119 -2.39 -5.58 17.09
CA LEU A 119 -1.91 -5.88 15.74
C LEU A 119 -1.14 -7.21 15.68
N GLN A 120 -0.35 -7.52 16.71
CA GLN A 120 0.36 -8.81 16.82
C GLN A 120 -0.57 -9.96 17.20
N SER A 121 -1.70 -9.67 17.85
CA SER A 121 -2.74 -10.67 18.17
C SER A 121 -3.59 -11.06 16.97
N ASP A 122 -3.56 -10.28 15.88
CA ASP A 122 -4.20 -10.65 14.63
C ASP A 122 -3.39 -11.79 13.97
N SER A 123 -4.00 -12.98 13.91
CA SER A 123 -3.35 -14.16 13.34
C SER A 123 -3.34 -14.18 11.81
N ASN A 124 -4.14 -13.33 11.17
CA ASN A 124 -4.35 -13.38 9.73
C ASN A 124 -3.22 -12.69 8.97
N HIS A 125 -2.70 -11.59 9.52
CA HIS A 125 -1.74 -10.73 8.83
C HIS A 125 -0.46 -10.55 9.64
N VAL A 126 0.67 -10.42 8.94
CA VAL A 126 1.97 -10.31 9.60
C VAL A 126 2.49 -8.89 9.47
N VAL A 127 2.57 -8.18 10.61
CA VAL A 127 3.21 -6.86 10.68
C VAL A 127 4.53 -6.95 11.44
N LYS A 128 5.58 -6.36 10.88
CA LYS A 128 6.92 -6.28 11.49
C LYS A 128 7.34 -4.83 11.62
N PHE A 129 7.97 -4.47 12.73
CA PHE A 129 8.55 -3.14 12.93
C PHE A 129 10.07 -3.22 12.84
N VAL A 130 10.66 -2.33 12.06
CA VAL A 130 12.09 -2.10 11.96
C VAL A 130 12.34 -0.67 12.40
N ARG A 131 12.98 -0.53 13.56
CA ARG A 131 13.35 0.76 14.11
C ARG A 131 14.49 1.35 13.29
N GLY A 132 14.31 2.53 12.72
CA GLY A 132 15.33 3.16 11.89
C GLY A 132 14.84 4.39 11.12
N SER A 133 15.76 5.05 10.43
CA SER A 133 15.46 6.21 9.59
C SER A 133 15.53 5.85 8.11
N ALA A 134 14.52 6.22 7.34
CA ALA A 134 14.54 6.08 5.88
C ALA A 134 15.66 6.92 5.21
N ALA A 135 16.23 7.89 5.91
CA ALA A 135 17.38 8.66 5.45
C ALA A 135 18.70 7.89 5.51
N LEU A 136 18.77 6.75 6.20
CA LEU A 136 19.98 5.95 6.38
C LEU A 136 19.92 4.64 5.56
N GLU A 137 20.89 4.44 4.66
CA GLU A 137 20.96 3.23 3.82
C GLU A 137 21.05 1.93 4.65
N HIS A 138 21.67 1.98 5.81
CA HIS A 138 21.73 0.83 6.73
C HIS A 138 20.33 0.34 7.14
N ASP A 139 19.43 1.26 7.46
CA ASP A 139 18.08 0.93 7.92
C ASP A 139 17.19 0.50 6.75
N LEU A 140 17.39 1.09 5.58
CA LEU A 140 16.78 0.63 4.32
C LEU A 140 17.16 -0.82 3.99
N ARG A 141 18.41 -1.22 4.24
CA ARG A 141 18.82 -2.63 4.09
C ARG A 141 18.18 -3.52 5.15
N ARG A 142 18.08 -3.05 6.40
CA ARG A 142 17.43 -3.80 7.50
C ARG A 142 15.94 -4.01 7.29
N SER A 143 15.26 -3.14 6.55
CA SER A 143 13.84 -3.33 6.18
C SER A 143 13.66 -4.15 4.90
N SER A 144 14.74 -4.65 4.27
CA SER A 144 14.70 -5.31 2.96
C SER A 144 13.94 -4.50 1.90
N ILE A 145 14.07 -3.17 1.89
CA ILE A 145 13.26 -2.31 1.02
C ILE A 145 13.50 -2.53 -0.48
N ARG A 146 14.71 -2.98 -0.85
CA ARG A 146 15.09 -3.21 -2.25
C ARG A 146 14.38 -4.41 -2.89
N SER A 147 13.83 -5.30 -2.07
CA SER A 147 13.03 -6.46 -2.50
C SER A 147 11.54 -6.30 -2.20
N ALA A 148 11.11 -5.12 -1.71
CA ALA A 148 9.70 -4.85 -1.44
C ALA A 148 8.91 -4.67 -2.75
N ASP A 149 7.65 -5.08 -2.75
CA ASP A 149 6.77 -4.92 -3.90
C ASP A 149 6.22 -3.50 -4.04
N ALA A 150 6.03 -2.82 -2.91
CA ALA A 150 5.64 -1.42 -2.87
C ALA A 150 6.11 -0.72 -1.57
N ILE A 151 6.20 0.61 -1.65
CA ILE A 151 6.49 1.49 -0.53
C ILE A 151 5.29 2.41 -0.31
N PHE A 152 4.79 2.47 0.92
CA PHE A 152 3.77 3.41 1.36
C PHE A 152 4.39 4.43 2.31
N ALA A 153 4.46 5.70 1.92
CA ALA A 153 5.03 6.77 2.72
C ALA A 153 3.91 7.70 3.23
N ILE A 154 3.62 7.62 4.52
CA ILE A 154 2.64 8.49 5.16
C ILE A 154 3.40 9.71 5.70
N CYS A 155 3.30 10.85 5.02
CA CYS A 155 3.96 12.09 5.43
C CYS A 155 2.98 13.16 5.94
N ASN A 156 1.81 12.74 6.41
CA ASN A 156 0.81 13.69 6.92
C ASN A 156 1.24 14.29 8.25
N ALA A 157 1.13 15.61 8.34
CA ALA A 157 1.42 16.34 9.54
C ALA A 157 0.16 16.54 10.40
N LYS A 158 0.31 16.45 11.72
CA LYS A 158 -0.73 16.78 12.69
C LYS A 158 -0.27 17.92 13.58
N GLY A 159 -1.06 18.99 13.65
CA GLY A 159 -0.86 20.10 14.59
C GLY A 159 -0.16 21.33 14.00
N SER A 160 0.37 22.20 14.87
CA SER A 160 0.84 23.55 14.51
C SER A 160 2.06 23.60 13.58
N ASN A 161 2.82 22.50 13.48
CA ASN A 161 4.07 22.45 12.71
C ASN A 161 3.92 21.66 11.41
N SER A 162 2.79 21.78 10.71
CA SER A 162 2.52 21.00 9.51
C SER A 162 3.61 21.11 8.45
N LEU A 163 4.11 22.32 8.23
CA LEU A 163 5.19 22.60 7.29
C LEU A 163 6.48 21.82 7.57
N ALA A 164 6.91 21.75 8.83
CA ALA A 164 8.17 21.09 9.19
C ALA A 164 8.09 19.57 9.00
N PHE A 165 6.95 18.97 9.36
CA PHE A 165 6.73 17.52 9.18
C PHE A 165 6.59 17.15 7.70
N ASP A 166 5.83 17.91 6.92
CA ASP A 166 5.69 17.71 5.49
C ASP A 166 7.03 17.90 4.76
N ALA A 167 7.81 18.91 5.13
CA ALA A 167 9.15 19.14 4.57
C ALA A 167 10.10 17.98 4.90
N ALA A 168 10.12 17.51 6.15
CA ALA A 168 10.94 16.36 6.55
C ALA A 168 10.54 15.07 5.82
N GLY A 169 9.22 14.84 5.66
CA GLY A 169 8.69 13.72 4.88
C GLY A 169 9.07 13.81 3.40
N THR A 170 8.93 14.99 2.82
CA THR A 170 9.32 15.28 1.43
C THR A 170 10.80 15.01 1.20
N LEU A 171 11.68 15.56 2.03
CA LEU A 171 13.13 15.31 1.93
C LEU A 171 13.48 13.82 2.09
N SER A 172 12.81 13.13 3.02
CA SER A 172 13.01 11.68 3.23
C SER A 172 12.61 10.89 1.99
N LEU A 173 11.48 11.23 1.37
CA LEU A 173 11.00 10.60 0.14
C LEU A 173 11.90 10.87 -1.06
N LEU A 174 12.41 12.10 -1.21
CA LEU A 174 13.37 12.44 -2.26
C LEU A 174 14.66 11.62 -2.11
N SER A 175 15.20 11.54 -0.89
CA SER A 175 16.39 10.74 -0.58
C SER A 175 16.15 9.24 -0.80
N LEU A 176 14.95 8.75 -0.46
CA LEU A 176 14.55 7.38 -0.71
C LEU A 176 14.53 7.09 -2.21
N ARG A 177 13.95 7.99 -3.00
CA ARG A 177 13.77 7.80 -4.44
C ARG A 177 15.10 7.76 -5.19
N GLU A 178 16.08 8.51 -4.72
CA GLU A 178 17.46 8.45 -5.24
C GLU A 178 18.10 7.05 -5.04
N ARG A 179 17.84 6.41 -3.89
CA ARG A 179 18.47 5.11 -3.53
C ARG A 179 17.68 3.89 -3.99
N VAL A 180 16.35 4.02 -4.05
CA VAL A 180 15.38 2.97 -4.38
C VAL A 180 14.49 3.44 -5.55
N PRO A 181 15.05 3.53 -6.75
CA PRO A 181 14.36 4.11 -7.91
C PRO A 181 13.30 3.19 -8.52
N ASN A 182 13.55 1.88 -8.46
CA ASN A 182 12.79 0.88 -9.22
C ASN A 182 11.51 0.39 -8.51
N ILE A 183 11.32 0.70 -7.24
CA ILE A 183 10.20 0.18 -6.45
C ILE A 183 9.01 1.17 -6.53
N PRO A 184 7.78 0.69 -6.75
CA PRO A 184 6.58 1.52 -6.68
C PRO A 184 6.47 2.24 -5.34
N CYS A 185 6.18 3.53 -5.37
CA CYS A 185 6.11 4.35 -4.15
C CYS A 185 4.85 5.22 -4.14
N PHE A 186 4.03 5.02 -3.12
CA PHE A 186 2.79 5.74 -2.87
C PHE A 186 2.97 6.62 -1.64
N ALA A 187 2.77 7.92 -1.78
CA ALA A 187 3.03 8.88 -0.71
C ALA A 187 1.78 9.70 -0.38
N THR A 188 1.63 10.08 0.88
CA THR A 188 0.66 11.11 1.31
C THR A 188 1.40 12.35 1.75
N CYS A 189 0.85 13.52 1.49
CA CYS A 189 1.35 14.80 1.99
C CYS A 189 0.17 15.69 2.37
N THR A 190 0.40 16.65 3.26
CA THR A 190 -0.66 17.53 3.74
C THR A 190 -0.80 18.73 2.81
N LEU A 191 0.32 19.43 2.59
CA LEU A 191 0.40 20.72 1.92
C LEU A 191 0.46 20.59 0.40
N VAL A 192 -0.07 21.59 -0.30
CA VAL A 192 -0.01 21.69 -1.77
C VAL A 192 1.43 21.90 -2.27
N ASP A 193 2.23 22.73 -1.60
CA ASP A 193 3.63 22.98 -2.00
C ASP A 193 4.47 21.69 -2.00
N SER A 194 4.31 20.86 -0.96
CA SER A 194 4.95 19.54 -0.86
C SER A 194 4.53 18.63 -2.01
N PHE A 195 3.25 18.67 -2.39
CA PHE A 195 2.71 17.88 -3.48
C PHE A 195 3.37 18.24 -4.82
N GLU A 196 3.54 19.53 -5.11
CA GLU A 196 4.17 19.99 -6.35
C GLU A 196 5.63 19.51 -6.44
N HIS A 197 6.40 19.70 -5.38
CA HIS A 197 7.79 19.26 -5.31
C HIS A 197 7.94 17.74 -5.47
N LEU A 198 7.12 16.95 -4.77
CA LEU A 198 7.13 15.50 -4.88
C LEU A 198 6.72 15.05 -6.30
N THR A 199 5.67 15.66 -6.86
CA THR A 199 5.19 15.31 -8.21
C THR A 199 6.26 15.58 -9.27
N GLU A 200 6.91 16.74 -9.21
CA GLU A 200 7.99 17.09 -10.13
C GLU A 200 9.16 16.11 -10.02
N ALA A 201 9.62 15.83 -8.80
CA ALA A 201 10.75 14.93 -8.57
C ALA A 201 10.45 13.49 -9.02
N PHE A 202 9.27 12.95 -8.69
CA PHE A 202 8.88 11.60 -9.08
C PHE A 202 8.68 11.49 -10.60
N THR A 203 8.14 12.52 -11.24
CA THR A 203 7.98 12.58 -12.70
C THR A 203 9.32 12.63 -13.40
N LYS A 204 10.25 13.50 -12.96
CA LYS A 204 11.61 13.58 -13.50
C LYS A 204 12.31 12.22 -13.40
N HIS A 205 12.23 11.60 -12.23
CA HIS A 205 12.86 10.31 -12.00
C HIS A 205 12.25 9.17 -12.83
N ALA A 206 10.92 9.18 -13.02
CA ALA A 206 10.25 8.22 -13.89
C ALA A 206 10.73 8.34 -15.35
N ARG A 207 10.99 9.56 -15.84
CA ARG A 207 11.55 9.79 -17.19
C ARG A 207 12.98 9.25 -17.32
N GLU A 208 13.83 9.51 -16.32
CA GLU A 208 15.22 9.03 -16.28
C GLU A 208 15.28 7.49 -16.27
N LEU A 209 14.41 6.83 -15.50
CA LEU A 209 14.30 5.37 -15.50
C LEU A 209 13.86 4.81 -16.86
N MET A 210 12.91 5.46 -17.53
CA MET A 210 12.48 5.03 -18.87
C MET A 210 13.58 5.15 -19.92
N TYR A 211 14.45 6.15 -19.79
CA TYR A 211 15.56 6.36 -20.72
C TYR A 211 16.71 5.35 -20.52
N ASN A 212 16.92 4.90 -19.27
CA ASN A 212 18.05 4.05 -18.89
C ASN A 212 17.73 2.55 -18.82
N GLU A 213 16.49 2.11 -19.09
CA GLU A 213 16.13 0.69 -19.08
C GLU A 213 16.52 -0.01 -20.40
N ASP A 214 17.62 -0.77 -20.38
CA ASP A 214 17.91 -1.79 -21.42
C ASP A 214 16.79 -2.85 -21.48
N LEU A 215 16.34 -3.17 -22.70
CA LEU A 215 15.27 -4.14 -22.99
C LEU A 215 15.43 -5.50 -22.29
N THR A 216 16.66 -5.92 -21.99
CA THR A 216 16.98 -7.20 -21.32
C THR A 216 16.72 -7.20 -19.80
N ALA A 217 16.79 -6.03 -19.13
CA ALA A 217 16.42 -5.90 -17.71
C ALA A 217 14.89 -5.94 -17.51
N ARG A 218 14.14 -5.54 -18.55
CA ARG A 218 12.68 -5.60 -18.63
C ARG A 218 12.18 -7.05 -18.69
N GLU A 219 12.87 -7.95 -19.40
CA GLU A 219 12.51 -9.37 -19.52
C GLU A 219 12.82 -10.19 -18.26
N LYS A 220 13.97 -9.96 -17.62
CA LYS A 220 14.38 -10.69 -16.39
C LYS A 220 13.47 -10.38 -15.19
N ARG A 221 12.95 -9.15 -15.08
CA ARG A 221 12.01 -8.75 -14.01
C ARG A 221 10.62 -9.35 -14.21
N VAL A 222 10.14 -9.44 -15.45
CA VAL A 222 8.90 -10.15 -15.80
C VAL A 222 9.01 -11.66 -15.52
N ALA A 223 10.19 -12.26 -15.70
CA ALA A 223 10.44 -13.67 -15.36
C ALA A 223 10.51 -13.95 -13.83
N GLY A 224 10.79 -12.93 -13.01
CA GLY A 224 10.66 -12.99 -11.55
C GLY A 224 9.20 -12.96 -11.12
N LEU A 225 8.40 -12.05 -11.72
CA LEU A 225 6.96 -11.94 -11.49
C LEU A 225 6.19 -13.19 -11.94
N LYS A 226 6.59 -13.81 -13.06
CA LYS A 226 6.06 -15.11 -13.53
C LYS A 226 6.29 -16.26 -12.55
N ARG A 227 7.31 -16.18 -11.68
CA ARG A 227 7.57 -17.19 -10.64
C ARG A 227 6.70 -16.98 -9.39
N ALA A 228 6.33 -15.75 -9.08
CA ALA A 228 5.34 -15.43 -8.04
C ALA A 228 3.91 -15.82 -8.48
N ALA A 229 3.53 -15.49 -9.72
CA ALA A 229 2.23 -15.82 -10.30
C ALA A 229 1.94 -17.35 -10.35
N ARG A 230 2.97 -18.20 -10.45
CA ARG A 230 2.80 -19.67 -10.43
C ARG A 230 2.40 -20.25 -9.07
N ARG A 231 2.58 -19.52 -7.97
CA ARG A 231 2.24 -20.03 -6.63
C ARG A 231 0.78 -19.81 -6.23
N PHE A 232 0.03 -19.03 -7.00
CA PHE A 232 -1.38 -18.72 -6.71
C PHE A 232 -2.39 -19.67 -7.40
N LYS A 233 -1.93 -20.74 -8.06
CA LYS A 233 -2.79 -21.68 -8.80
C LYS A 233 -3.05 -22.96 -8.00
N THR A 234 -3.90 -22.89 -6.98
CA THR A 234 -4.66 -24.05 -6.49
C THR A 234 -6.03 -23.60 -6.02
N GLY A 235 -7.01 -23.75 -6.92
CA GLY A 235 -8.44 -23.60 -6.62
C GLY A 235 -9.12 -22.62 -7.56
N TYR A 236 -9.72 -23.16 -8.63
CA TYR A 236 -10.70 -22.48 -9.49
C TYR A 236 -10.18 -21.34 -10.38
N ILE A 237 -9.71 -21.70 -11.58
CA ILE A 237 -10.36 -21.46 -12.88
C ILE A 237 -9.34 -21.84 -13.96
N SER A 238 -9.80 -22.71 -14.86
CA SER A 238 -9.10 -23.14 -16.06
C SER A 238 -9.26 -22.05 -17.12
N GLY A 239 -8.15 -21.48 -17.57
CA GLY A 239 -8.10 -20.58 -18.72
C GLY A 239 -6.65 -20.15 -18.95
N GLU A 240 -6.04 -20.63 -20.03
CA GLU A 240 -4.62 -20.45 -20.35
C GLU A 240 -4.27 -19.06 -20.92
N ASP A 241 -5.25 -18.17 -21.12
CA ASP A 241 -5.04 -16.86 -21.79
C ASP A 241 -5.14 -15.62 -20.88
N ALA A 242 -5.51 -15.76 -19.59
CA ALA A 242 -5.57 -14.65 -18.62
C ALA A 242 -4.19 -14.28 -18.01
N GLU A 243 -3.12 -15.01 -18.39
CA GLU A 243 -1.82 -15.01 -17.72
C GLU A 243 -0.93 -13.79 -18.05
N VAL A 244 -1.35 -12.93 -18.99
CA VAL A 244 -0.51 -11.84 -19.53
C VAL A 244 -1.00 -10.44 -19.15
N ASP A 245 -2.28 -10.25 -18.81
CA ASP A 245 -2.87 -8.91 -18.69
C ASP A 245 -2.90 -8.35 -17.26
N ILE A 246 -3.08 -9.18 -16.23
CA ILE A 246 -2.97 -8.75 -14.81
C ILE A 246 -1.54 -8.22 -14.49
N VAL A 247 -0.52 -8.84 -15.09
CA VAL A 247 0.90 -8.44 -14.96
C VAL A 247 1.22 -7.15 -15.74
N LYS A 248 0.40 -6.75 -16.71
CA LYS A 248 0.55 -5.48 -17.44
C LYS A 248 -0.16 -4.32 -16.74
N SER A 249 -1.26 -4.58 -16.04
CA SER A 249 -1.98 -3.56 -15.24
C SER A 249 -1.13 -2.99 -14.09
N ARG A 250 -0.37 -3.82 -13.36
CA ARG A 250 0.60 -3.36 -12.32
C ARG A 250 1.76 -2.51 -12.88
N LYS A 251 1.95 -2.40 -14.21
CA LYS A 251 3.09 -1.67 -14.82
C LYS A 251 2.85 -0.17 -15.07
N ALA A 252 1.62 0.33 -14.94
CA ALA A 252 1.30 1.70 -15.33
C ALA A 252 1.54 2.75 -14.23
N ASN A 253 1.30 2.43 -12.95
CA ASN A 253 1.47 3.39 -11.85
C ASN A 253 2.69 3.06 -10.99
N ARG A 254 3.87 3.50 -11.45
CA ARG A 254 5.13 3.37 -10.69
C ARG A 254 5.20 4.27 -9.44
N TRP A 255 4.23 5.17 -9.25
CA TRP A 255 4.10 6.02 -8.08
C TRP A 255 2.74 6.70 -8.02
N GLY A 256 2.36 7.19 -6.85
CA GLY A 256 1.15 8.01 -6.67
C GLY A 256 1.27 8.88 -5.43
N ILE A 257 0.85 10.15 -5.53
CA ILE A 257 0.91 11.09 -4.42
C ILE A 257 -0.50 11.58 -4.08
N ALA A 258 -0.85 11.46 -2.80
CA ALA A 258 -2.11 11.88 -2.23
C ALA A 258 -1.93 13.15 -1.40
N CYS A 259 -2.36 14.31 -1.92
CA CYS A 259 -2.37 15.56 -1.17
C CYS A 259 -3.68 15.73 -0.40
N THR A 260 -3.61 15.89 0.92
CA THR A 260 -4.79 16.03 1.79
C THR A 260 -5.52 17.35 1.55
N GLU A 261 -4.82 18.50 1.56
CA GLU A 261 -5.45 19.81 1.34
C GLU A 261 -6.15 19.89 -0.02
N LYS A 262 -5.47 19.44 -1.08
CA LYS A 262 -6.04 19.45 -2.44
C LYS A 262 -7.29 18.57 -2.53
N ARG A 263 -7.28 17.39 -1.92
CA ARG A 263 -8.44 16.48 -1.92
C ARG A 263 -9.61 17.03 -1.11
N ILE A 264 -9.36 17.58 0.08
CA ILE A 264 -10.41 18.20 0.90
C ILE A 264 -11.01 19.39 0.15
N ALA A 265 -10.18 20.28 -0.41
CA ALA A 265 -10.66 21.42 -1.19
C ALA A 265 -11.50 20.98 -2.40
N ALA A 266 -11.07 19.94 -3.13
CA ALA A 266 -11.82 19.39 -4.25
C ALA A 266 -13.17 18.79 -3.82
N LEU A 267 -13.22 18.02 -2.73
CA LEU A 267 -14.46 17.46 -2.20
C LEU A 267 -15.42 18.55 -1.71
N LEU A 268 -14.91 19.60 -1.06
CA LEU A 268 -15.71 20.74 -0.64
C LEU A 268 -16.27 21.52 -1.84
N ALA A 269 -15.45 21.77 -2.87
CA ALA A 269 -15.89 22.41 -4.10
C ALA A 269 -16.96 21.58 -4.83
N LEU A 270 -16.80 20.25 -4.86
CA LEU A 270 -17.78 19.34 -5.44
C LEU A 270 -19.10 19.38 -4.66
N ASN A 271 -19.04 19.43 -3.33
CA ASN A 271 -20.22 19.56 -2.47
C ASN A 271 -21.00 20.86 -2.68
N VAL A 272 -20.32 21.95 -3.03
CA VAL A 272 -20.98 23.23 -3.35
C VAL A 272 -21.80 23.10 -4.63
N ARG A 273 -21.31 22.35 -5.62
CA ARG A 273 -22.04 22.10 -6.88
C ARG A 273 -23.13 21.05 -6.70
N PHE A 274 -22.81 19.96 -6.02
CA PHE A 274 -23.66 18.80 -5.85
C PHE A 274 -23.75 18.44 -4.36
N PRO A 275 -24.84 18.82 -3.67
CA PRO A 275 -25.00 18.54 -2.25
C PRO A 275 -24.88 17.04 -1.96
N GLY A 276 -23.96 16.67 -1.07
CA GLY A 276 -23.72 15.28 -0.67
C GLY A 276 -22.72 14.51 -1.53
N ALA A 277 -22.17 15.11 -2.59
CA ALA A 277 -21.20 14.46 -3.46
C ALA A 277 -19.89 14.07 -2.75
N ALA A 278 -19.43 14.84 -1.76
CA ALA A 278 -18.26 14.44 -0.98
C ALA A 278 -18.53 13.16 -0.19
N THR A 279 -19.70 13.05 0.45
CA THR A 279 -20.10 11.85 1.19
C THR A 279 -20.16 10.64 0.25
N LEU A 280 -20.78 10.81 -0.92
CA LEU A 280 -20.83 9.79 -1.96
C LEU A 280 -19.41 9.32 -2.36
N VAL A 281 -18.51 10.25 -2.67
CA VAL A 281 -17.14 9.92 -3.08
C VAL A 281 -16.36 9.24 -1.95
N THR A 282 -16.49 9.74 -0.71
CA THR A 282 -15.79 9.14 0.44
C THR A 282 -16.32 7.74 0.77
N ASP A 283 -17.62 7.51 0.63
CA ASP A 283 -18.22 6.21 0.91
C ASP A 283 -17.87 5.18 -0.17
N ILE A 284 -17.77 5.58 -1.46
CA ILE A 284 -17.37 4.66 -2.53
C ILE A 284 -15.87 4.32 -2.44
N ILE A 285 -15.01 5.27 -2.03
CA ILE A 285 -13.56 5.03 -1.89
C ILE A 285 -13.24 4.25 -0.60
N GLY A 286 -14.00 4.51 0.47
CA GLY A 286 -13.78 3.91 1.77
C GLY A 286 -14.30 2.49 1.79
N GLU A 287 -13.43 1.50 1.54
CA GLU A 287 -13.70 0.13 1.92
C GLU A 287 -13.56 0.00 3.44
N VAL A 288 -14.58 0.48 4.16
CA VAL A 288 -14.69 0.25 5.59
C VAL A 288 -15.14 -1.19 5.75
N SER A 289 -14.28 -1.99 6.38
CA SER A 289 -14.60 -3.31 6.90
C SER A 289 -16.05 -3.32 7.40
N ASN A 290 -16.85 -4.25 6.88
CA ASN A 290 -18.27 -4.46 7.18
C ASN A 290 -18.51 -4.86 8.67
N THR A 291 -18.12 -4.01 9.61
CA THR A 291 -18.28 -4.17 11.06
C THR A 291 -18.69 -2.86 11.74
N MET A 292 -19.33 -1.97 11.00
CA MET A 292 -20.58 -1.40 11.51
C MET A 292 -21.72 -2.01 10.71
N VAL A 293 -21.87 -3.34 10.83
CA VAL A 293 -23.23 -3.85 11.04
C VAL A 293 -23.79 -2.92 12.11
N LEU A 294 -24.86 -2.20 11.78
CA LEU A 294 -25.76 -1.71 12.79
C LEU A 294 -26.09 -2.95 13.62
N GLU A 295 -25.29 -3.24 14.65
CA GLU A 295 -25.66 -4.10 15.76
C GLU A 295 -26.80 -3.33 16.42
N SER A 296 -27.95 -3.35 15.75
CA SER A 296 -29.22 -3.15 16.39
C SER A 296 -29.25 -4.24 17.44
N SER A 297 -28.96 -3.83 18.66
CA SER A 297 -29.71 -4.30 19.81
C SER A 297 -31.14 -4.54 19.33
N GLU A 298 -31.66 -5.75 19.51
CA GLU A 298 -32.86 -6.30 18.88
C GLU A 298 -34.16 -5.45 19.02
N ASP A 299 -34.09 -4.29 19.67
CA ASP A 299 -35.19 -3.39 20.01
C ASP A 299 -35.28 -2.09 19.18
N GLN A 300 -34.34 -1.79 18.26
CA GLN A 300 -34.40 -0.52 17.50
C GLN A 300 -34.75 -0.73 16.02
N GLN A 301 -36.00 -0.40 15.68
CA GLN A 301 -36.53 -0.43 14.32
C GLN A 301 -35.74 0.56 13.44
N VAL A 302 -34.77 0.05 12.69
CA VAL A 302 -33.90 0.83 11.79
C VAL A 302 -34.78 1.54 10.75
N ALA A 303 -34.61 2.86 10.62
CA ALA A 303 -35.41 3.65 9.69
C ALA A 303 -35.11 3.26 8.23
N LYS A 304 -36.11 3.32 7.35
CA LYS A 304 -35.97 2.91 5.93
C LYS A 304 -34.77 3.56 5.23
N TRP A 305 -34.53 4.85 5.47
CA TRP A 305 -33.42 5.59 4.86
C TRP A 305 -32.04 5.04 5.28
N GLN A 306 -31.91 4.51 6.50
CA GLN A 306 -30.65 3.95 7.00
C GLN A 306 -30.32 2.65 6.29
N LYS A 307 -31.35 1.85 5.97
CA LYS A 307 -31.19 0.63 5.18
C LYS A 307 -30.76 0.94 3.75
N GLU A 308 -31.45 1.87 3.08
CA GLU A 308 -31.10 2.30 1.71
C GLU A 308 -29.69 2.91 1.65
N PHE A 309 -29.33 3.73 2.65
CA PHE A 309 -27.99 4.28 2.77
C PHE A 309 -26.94 3.18 3.00
N GLY A 310 -27.23 2.21 3.86
CA GLY A 310 -26.35 1.07 4.12
C GLY A 310 -26.11 0.22 2.87
N GLU A 311 -27.15 -0.05 2.07
CA GLU A 311 -27.02 -0.72 0.78
C GLU A 311 -26.14 0.09 -0.19
N GLY A 312 -26.31 1.41 -0.24
CA GLY A 312 -25.50 2.32 -1.06
C GLY A 312 -24.02 2.30 -0.72
N ARG A 313 -23.67 2.21 0.57
CA ARG A 313 -22.27 2.15 1.07
C ARG A 313 -21.52 0.89 0.70
N THR A 314 -22.21 -0.16 0.25
CA THR A 314 -21.54 -1.40 -0.20
C THR A 314 -20.96 -1.28 -1.62
N ASN A 315 -21.24 -0.17 -2.32
CA ASN A 315 -20.68 0.07 -3.65
C ASN A 315 -19.25 0.60 -3.53
N SER A 316 -18.37 0.09 -4.38
CA SER A 316 -16.97 0.54 -4.49
C SER A 316 -16.57 0.68 -5.96
N PHE A 317 -15.41 1.28 -6.21
CA PHE A 317 -14.80 1.36 -7.53
C PHE A 317 -14.11 0.05 -7.90
N PHE A 318 -14.40 -0.45 -9.09
CA PHE A 318 -13.75 -1.63 -9.65
C PHE A 318 -13.25 -1.36 -11.06
N LEU A 319 -12.17 -2.04 -11.43
CA LEU A 319 -11.67 -2.07 -12.80
C LEU A 319 -12.15 -3.38 -13.44
N LEU A 320 -12.97 -3.28 -14.48
CA LEU A 320 -13.52 -4.40 -15.22
C LEU A 320 -12.89 -4.45 -16.62
N GLU A 321 -12.31 -5.58 -16.98
CA GLU A 321 -11.90 -5.84 -18.35
C GLU A 321 -13.10 -6.32 -19.16
N VAL A 322 -13.40 -5.63 -20.25
CA VAL A 322 -14.49 -6.03 -21.16
C VAL A 322 -13.88 -6.89 -22.27
N PRO A 323 -14.50 -8.04 -22.64
CA PRO A 323 -14.01 -8.88 -23.72
C PRO A 323 -13.91 -8.15 -25.05
N THR A 324 -12.93 -8.54 -25.86
CA THR A 324 -12.75 -8.01 -27.21
C THR A 324 -13.86 -8.52 -28.13
N TRP A 325 -14.64 -7.59 -28.66
CA TRP A 325 -15.60 -7.85 -29.72
C TRP A 325 -15.22 -7.04 -30.96
N ASP A 326 -15.40 -7.63 -32.14
CA ASP A 326 -15.21 -6.98 -33.45
C ASP A 326 -16.38 -6.01 -33.74
N MET A 327 -16.67 -5.10 -32.80
CA MET A 327 -17.73 -4.12 -32.90
C MET A 327 -17.27 -2.83 -32.21
N GLU A 328 -17.46 -1.70 -32.90
CA GLU A 328 -17.34 -0.38 -32.28
C GLU A 328 -18.56 -0.15 -31.39
N ILE A 329 -18.31 0.23 -30.15
CA ILE A 329 -19.35 0.40 -29.13
C ILE A 329 -19.28 1.84 -28.62
N SER A 330 -20.41 2.52 -28.58
CA SER A 330 -20.52 3.82 -27.94
C SER A 330 -20.51 3.66 -26.41
N PHE A 331 -19.92 4.63 -25.72
CA PHE A 331 -19.90 4.64 -24.26
C PHE A 331 -21.30 4.50 -23.65
N ALA A 332 -22.29 5.21 -24.21
CA ALA A 332 -23.69 5.16 -23.75
C ALA A 332 -24.30 3.76 -23.84
N ASN A 333 -24.08 3.05 -24.96
CA ASN A 333 -24.60 1.70 -25.14
C ASN A 333 -23.92 0.70 -24.20
N LEU A 334 -22.60 0.85 -23.95
CA LEU A 334 -21.90 0.02 -22.98
C LEU A 334 -22.38 0.27 -21.56
N ALA A 335 -22.54 1.54 -21.17
CA ALA A 335 -23.05 1.90 -19.85
C ALA A 335 -24.45 1.32 -19.61
N ALA A 336 -25.35 1.45 -20.59
CA ALA A 336 -26.70 0.89 -20.51
C ALA A 336 -26.67 -0.65 -20.42
N ALA A 337 -25.87 -1.32 -21.25
CA ALA A 337 -25.77 -2.77 -21.25
C ALA A 337 -25.21 -3.31 -19.92
N LEU A 338 -24.15 -2.68 -19.38
CA LEU A 338 -23.58 -3.06 -18.09
C LEU A 338 -24.57 -2.85 -16.93
N TYR A 339 -25.35 -1.77 -16.98
CA TYR A 339 -26.35 -1.49 -15.98
C TYR A 339 -27.54 -2.46 -16.05
N GLU A 340 -28.06 -2.74 -17.24
CA GLU A 340 -29.21 -3.65 -17.40
C GLU A 340 -28.86 -5.11 -17.11
N VAL A 341 -27.67 -5.57 -17.49
CA VAL A 341 -27.27 -6.98 -17.33
C VAL A 341 -26.75 -7.25 -15.92
N TYR A 342 -25.90 -6.36 -15.38
CA TYR A 342 -25.18 -6.61 -14.12
C TYR A 342 -25.50 -5.61 -13.01
N GLY A 343 -26.24 -4.53 -13.30
CA GLY A 343 -26.47 -3.46 -12.34
C GLY A 343 -25.19 -2.67 -12.02
N LEU A 344 -24.25 -2.60 -12.96
CA LEU A 344 -22.99 -1.88 -12.81
C LEU A 344 -23.07 -0.49 -13.48
N VAL A 345 -22.53 0.52 -12.81
CA VAL A 345 -22.49 1.89 -13.33
C VAL A 345 -21.12 2.13 -13.95
N LEU A 346 -21.08 2.37 -15.27
CA LEU A 346 -19.85 2.73 -15.97
C LEU A 346 -19.53 4.22 -15.76
N ILE A 347 -18.30 4.53 -15.37
CA ILE A 347 -17.84 5.91 -15.10
C ILE A 347 -16.82 6.37 -16.12
N ALA A 348 -15.85 5.50 -16.43
CA ALA A 348 -14.78 5.82 -17.35
C ALA A 348 -14.27 4.56 -18.04
N PHE A 349 -13.54 4.74 -19.13
CA PHE A 349 -12.77 3.68 -19.75
C PHE A 349 -11.34 4.14 -20.05
N LEU A 350 -10.43 3.19 -20.07
CA LEU A 350 -9.02 3.40 -20.41
C LEU A 350 -8.75 2.78 -21.79
N PRO A 351 -8.46 3.60 -22.81
CA PRO A 351 -8.15 3.09 -24.14
C PRO A 351 -6.83 2.30 -24.15
N ARG A 352 -6.87 1.10 -24.76
CA ARG A 352 -5.72 0.24 -25.07
C ARG A 352 -5.29 0.56 -26.51
N ASP A 353 -4.11 1.14 -26.65
CA ASP A 353 -3.55 1.57 -27.93
C ASP A 353 -3.13 0.34 -28.76
N LYS A 354 -3.47 0.31 -30.05
CA LYS A 354 -3.06 -0.76 -30.99
C LYS A 354 -1.60 -0.60 -31.46
N ASP A 355 -1.01 0.60 -31.32
CA ASP A 355 0.34 0.90 -31.79
C ASP A 355 1.36 1.03 -30.65
N GLU A 356 2.23 0.02 -30.48
CA GLU A 356 3.37 0.01 -29.54
C GLU A 356 4.42 1.13 -29.76
N ARG A 357 4.22 2.03 -30.73
CA ARG A 357 5.17 3.09 -31.12
C ARG A 357 4.70 4.52 -30.85
N SER A 358 3.46 4.71 -30.42
CA SER A 358 2.97 6.04 -30.06
C SER A 358 3.46 6.39 -28.64
N THR A 359 4.25 7.46 -28.56
CA THR A 359 4.85 8.00 -27.34
C THR A 359 3.83 8.10 -26.21
N LEU A 360 4.24 7.71 -24.98
CA LEU A 360 3.57 7.92 -23.68
C LEU A 360 3.20 9.40 -23.42
N LYS A 361 2.32 9.99 -24.23
CA LYS A 361 1.45 11.08 -23.78
C LYS A 361 0.55 10.45 -22.72
N GLU A 362 0.48 11.09 -21.56
CA GLU A 362 -0.30 10.68 -20.39
C GLU A 362 -1.57 9.94 -20.78
N LYS A 363 -1.62 8.62 -20.54
CA LYS A 363 -2.87 7.87 -20.67
C LYS A 363 -3.82 8.38 -19.59
N ARG A 364 -4.74 9.28 -19.98
CA ARG A 364 -5.81 9.75 -19.10
C ARG A 364 -7.01 8.85 -19.30
N MET A 365 -7.68 8.47 -18.20
CA MET A 365 -9.01 7.88 -18.31
C MET A 365 -9.92 8.86 -19.04
N ILE A 366 -10.66 8.37 -20.02
CA ILE A 366 -11.69 9.17 -20.68
C ILE A 366 -12.95 9.01 -19.83
N PHE A 367 -13.33 10.10 -19.17
CA PHE A 367 -14.49 10.15 -18.30
C PHE A 367 -15.71 10.53 -19.14
N ALA A 368 -16.74 9.68 -19.10
CA ALA A 368 -18.10 9.98 -19.55
C ALA A 368 -18.19 10.82 -20.85
N ASP A 369 -17.40 10.47 -21.86
CA ASP A 369 -17.55 11.04 -23.20
C ASP A 369 -18.59 10.19 -23.95
N PHE A 370 -19.85 10.62 -23.88
CA PHE A 370 -20.99 9.87 -24.40
C PHE A 370 -21.02 9.81 -25.93
N GLU A 371 -20.25 10.66 -26.61
CA GLU A 371 -20.11 10.66 -28.08
C GLU A 371 -18.91 9.82 -28.56
N ALA A 372 -18.06 9.34 -27.64
CA ALA A 372 -16.90 8.54 -28.00
C ALA A 372 -17.28 7.09 -28.38
N GLU A 373 -16.96 6.71 -29.61
CA GLU A 373 -16.98 5.33 -30.09
C GLU A 373 -15.60 4.68 -29.89
N PHE A 374 -15.56 3.43 -29.42
CA PHE A 374 -14.31 2.73 -29.19
C PHE A 374 -14.40 1.21 -29.38
N ILE A 375 -13.23 0.57 -29.49
CA ILE A 375 -13.08 -0.89 -29.60
C ILE A 375 -12.83 -1.45 -28.20
N PRO A 376 -13.57 -2.49 -27.73
CA PRO A 376 -13.50 -3.00 -26.36
C PRO A 376 -12.25 -3.86 -26.11
N GLU A 377 -11.06 -3.27 -26.27
CA GLU A 377 -9.81 -3.77 -25.69
C GLU A 377 -9.54 -3.08 -24.33
N HIS A 378 -10.56 -2.47 -23.72
CA HIS A 378 -10.42 -1.35 -22.77
C HIS A 378 -10.77 -1.73 -21.33
N LEU A 379 -9.95 -1.26 -20.39
CA LEU A 379 -10.18 -1.40 -18.95
C LEU A 379 -11.22 -0.36 -18.53
N CYS A 380 -12.35 -0.81 -18.00
CA CYS A 380 -13.47 0.04 -17.62
C CYS A 380 -13.46 0.30 -16.11
N LEU A 381 -13.64 1.56 -15.70
CA LEU A 381 -13.89 1.94 -14.32
C LEU A 381 -15.40 1.90 -14.07
N VAL A 382 -15.83 0.99 -13.21
CA VAL A 382 -17.23 0.75 -12.86
C VAL A 382 -17.46 0.91 -11.36
N VAL A 383 -18.69 1.24 -10.99
CA VAL A 383 -19.16 1.24 -9.59
C VAL A 383 -20.24 0.19 -9.42
N GLY A 384 -20.11 -0.59 -8.36
CA GLY A 384 -21.09 -1.62 -7.98
C GLY A 384 -20.67 -2.32 -6.70
N THR A 385 -21.45 -3.33 -6.31
CA THR A 385 -21.14 -4.18 -5.16
C THR A 385 -20.17 -5.30 -5.57
N PRO A 386 -19.37 -5.84 -4.63
CA PRO A 386 -18.49 -6.99 -4.91
C PRO A 386 -19.23 -8.18 -5.54
N SER A 387 -20.47 -8.43 -5.13
CA SER A 387 -21.31 -9.49 -5.68
C SER A 387 -21.67 -9.27 -7.16
N ARG A 388 -21.97 -8.04 -7.57
CA ARG A 388 -22.30 -7.71 -8.97
C ARG A 388 -21.07 -7.80 -9.87
N ILE A 389 -19.92 -7.37 -9.36
CA ILE A 389 -18.64 -7.48 -10.07
C ILE A 389 -18.25 -8.94 -10.27
N ASN A 390 -18.35 -9.76 -9.23
CA ASN A 390 -18.07 -11.20 -9.35
C ASN A 390 -18.99 -11.87 -10.36
N ALA A 391 -20.28 -11.49 -10.40
CA ALA A 391 -21.21 -11.98 -11.43
C ALA A 391 -20.77 -11.58 -12.84
N ALA A 392 -20.34 -10.32 -13.04
CA ALA A 392 -19.85 -9.83 -14.32
C ALA A 392 -18.56 -10.52 -14.79
N VAL A 393 -17.61 -10.75 -13.88
CA VAL A 393 -16.34 -11.46 -14.17
C VAL A 393 -16.55 -12.94 -14.44
N SER A 394 -17.53 -13.57 -13.77
CA SER A 394 -17.83 -15.00 -13.95
C SER A 394 -18.65 -15.33 -15.19
N ALA A 395 -19.28 -14.33 -15.82
CA ALA A 395 -20.11 -14.52 -16.99
C ALA A 395 -19.25 -14.56 -18.25
N ASP A 396 -19.56 -15.46 -19.20
CA ASP A 396 -18.86 -15.60 -20.48
C ASP A 396 -19.04 -14.40 -21.44
N GLY A 397 -19.56 -13.27 -20.96
CA GLY A 397 -19.80 -12.05 -21.74
C GLY A 397 -20.93 -12.15 -22.76
N ASP A 398 -21.50 -13.34 -23.01
CA ASP A 398 -22.56 -13.57 -24.01
C ASP A 398 -23.82 -12.75 -23.76
N GLY A 399 -24.24 -12.61 -22.49
CA GLY A 399 -25.37 -11.77 -22.11
C GLY A 399 -25.14 -10.29 -22.43
N LEU A 400 -23.93 -9.81 -22.13
CA LEU A 400 -23.52 -8.43 -22.43
C LEU A 400 -23.43 -8.19 -23.94
N ARG A 401 -22.87 -9.15 -24.69
CA ARG A 401 -22.75 -9.09 -26.16
C ARG A 401 -24.11 -9.10 -26.84
N SER A 402 -25.03 -9.96 -26.42
CA SER A 402 -26.40 -10.02 -26.95
C SER A 402 -27.10 -8.67 -26.74
N LYS A 403 -26.94 -8.09 -25.55
CA LYS A 403 -27.56 -6.80 -25.22
C LYS A 403 -26.97 -5.64 -26.01
N LEU A 404 -25.65 -5.63 -26.21
CA LEU A 404 -24.99 -4.65 -27.07
C LEU A 404 -25.44 -4.75 -28.53
N ALA A 405 -25.65 -5.97 -29.05
CA ALA A 405 -26.17 -6.18 -30.39
C ALA A 405 -27.64 -5.72 -30.54
N GLU A 406 -28.44 -5.76 -29.47
CA GLU A 406 -29.78 -5.16 -29.40
C GLU A 406 -29.69 -3.63 -29.43
N LEU A 407 -28.88 -3.03 -28.54
CA LEU A 407 -28.71 -1.58 -28.41
C LEU A 407 -28.02 -0.95 -29.63
N SER A 408 -27.22 -1.70 -30.38
CA SER A 408 -26.68 -1.25 -31.67
C SER A 408 -27.78 -0.96 -32.70
N LYS A 409 -28.92 -1.67 -32.64
CA LYS A 409 -30.07 -1.47 -33.55
C LYS A 409 -30.97 -0.32 -33.11
N SER A 410 -31.01 -0.02 -31.81
CA SER A 410 -31.76 1.08 -31.22
C SER A 410 -30.88 1.78 -30.18
N PRO A 411 -29.97 2.67 -30.61
CA PRO A 411 -29.00 3.29 -29.72
C PRO A 411 -29.67 4.13 -28.66
N VAL A 412 -29.07 4.17 -27.47
CA VAL A 412 -29.52 5.03 -26.39
C VAL A 412 -29.23 6.48 -26.77
N VAL A 413 -30.28 7.26 -27.03
CA VAL A 413 -30.17 8.71 -27.20
C VAL A 413 -30.22 9.34 -25.82
N LEU A 414 -29.08 9.83 -25.33
CA LEU A 414 -29.02 10.59 -24.09
C LEU A 414 -29.43 12.04 -24.35
N ASP A 415 -30.33 12.57 -23.53
CA ASP A 415 -30.69 13.98 -23.55
C ASP A 415 -29.59 14.78 -22.84
N THR A 416 -28.65 15.32 -23.63
CA THR A 416 -27.52 16.12 -23.12
C THR A 416 -27.91 17.55 -22.76
N SER A 417 -29.16 17.96 -23.00
CA SER A 417 -29.61 19.35 -22.78
C SER A 417 -29.45 19.82 -21.33
N ALA A 418 -29.48 18.90 -20.36
CA ALA A 418 -29.24 19.19 -18.95
C ALA A 418 -27.74 19.36 -18.59
N LEU A 419 -26.83 18.72 -19.34
CA LEU A 419 -25.38 18.82 -19.15
C LEU A 419 -24.79 20.07 -19.82
N ASP A 420 -25.31 20.43 -21.00
CA ASP A 420 -24.83 21.58 -21.78
C ASP A 420 -25.17 22.93 -21.13
N ALA A 421 -26.29 23.01 -20.40
CA ALA A 421 -26.69 24.21 -19.65
C ALA A 421 -25.70 24.55 -18.52
N GLU A 422 -24.99 23.56 -17.96
CA GLU A 422 -23.99 23.77 -16.92
C GLU A 422 -22.56 23.91 -17.47
N ALA A 423 -22.23 23.24 -18.58
CA ALA A 423 -20.90 23.29 -19.22
C ALA A 423 -20.53 24.70 -19.73
N LEU A 424 -21.52 25.52 -20.12
CA LEU A 424 -21.31 26.91 -20.57
C LEU A 424 -20.80 27.88 -19.47
N THR A 425 -20.69 27.43 -18.21
CA THR A 425 -20.02 28.19 -17.13
C THR A 425 -18.58 27.75 -16.87
N MET A 426 -18.08 26.72 -17.56
CA MET A 426 -16.84 25.99 -17.23
C MET A 426 -15.55 26.49 -17.92
N ASP A 427 -15.52 27.69 -18.50
CA ASP A 427 -14.31 28.21 -19.16
C ASP A 427 -13.35 28.96 -18.20
N ARG A 428 -13.60 28.94 -16.88
CA ARG A 428 -12.77 29.60 -15.87
C ARG A 428 -12.76 28.88 -14.51
N ALA A 429 -12.03 27.77 -14.42
CA ALA A 429 -11.40 27.38 -13.16
C ALA A 429 -10.15 26.53 -13.46
N PRO A 430 -8.97 26.89 -12.92
CA PRO A 430 -7.68 26.27 -13.25
C PRO A 430 -7.52 24.83 -12.75
#